data_AF-A0A7T0E0A0-F1
#
_entry.id   AF-A0A7T0E0A0-F1
#
_cell.length_a   1.000
_cell.length_b   1.000
_cell.length_c   1.000
_cell.angle_alpha   90.00
_cell.angle_beta   90.00
_cell.angle_gamma   90.00
#
_symmetry.space_group_name_H-M   'P 1'
#
loop_
_entity.id
_entity.type
_entity.pdbx_description
1 polymer ?
#
loop_
_entity_poly.entity_id
_entity_poly.type
_entity_poly.pdbx_seq_one_letter_code
_entity_poly.pdbx_strand_id
1 'polypeptide(L)'
;MKYLLLILSLPTENSAARMRIWRALKASGAAVLRDGVYLMPETESCRMTLDAQATDVCDAGGMALVLDTEEPEGSCFANLFDRSEDYAVLLVEISRAQGALTGRNVQETLRLVRKLRKSFTGLADIDFFPGEAQRQADNALQELELACSRTLSPDEPHMVTGAIPMLRISDYQQRVWATRRRPWVDRLACAWLIRRFIDPQATIIWLDNPAECPAGAIGFDFDGATFSHVDNRVTFEVLLASFSLEQEGLSRTGILVHYLDVGGAQPPEAAGVESILAGLRETFTDDEQLLNAACPIFDSLLLTYSKSASSDDKPGH
;
A
#
# COMPACT_ATOMS: atom_id res chain seq x y z
N MET A 1 9.64 -29.86 -3.48
CA MET A 1 9.57 -28.53 -4.12
C MET A 1 10.65 -28.48 -5.19
N LYS A 2 10.38 -27.88 -6.36
CA LYS A 2 11.39 -27.75 -7.42
C LYS A 2 12.19 -26.47 -7.25
N TYR A 3 13.44 -26.50 -7.66
CA TYR A 3 14.37 -25.38 -7.57
C TYR A 3 15.03 -25.14 -8.92
N LEU A 4 15.62 -23.95 -9.05
CA LEU A 4 16.43 -23.52 -10.17
C LEU A 4 17.85 -23.31 -9.69
N LEU A 5 18.81 -23.85 -10.45
CA LEU A 5 20.23 -23.78 -10.16
C LEU A 5 20.93 -22.99 -11.26
N LEU A 6 21.57 -21.89 -10.90
CA LEU A 6 22.49 -21.17 -11.77
C LEU A 6 23.92 -21.58 -11.44
N ILE A 7 24.61 -22.20 -12.40
CA ILE A 7 26.04 -22.47 -12.35
C ILE A 7 26.73 -21.47 -13.27
N LEU A 8 27.63 -20.67 -12.74
CA LEU A 8 28.36 -19.66 -13.49
C LEU A 8 29.86 -19.70 -13.24
N SER A 9 30.62 -19.26 -14.24
CA SER A 9 32.04 -18.99 -14.15
C SER A 9 32.36 -17.74 -14.96
N LEU A 10 33.21 -16.88 -14.41
CA LEU A 10 33.64 -15.63 -15.05
C LEU A 10 35.16 -15.55 -15.06
N PRO A 11 35.78 -15.04 -16.14
CA PRO A 11 37.21 -14.77 -16.18
C PRO A 11 37.64 -13.85 -15.03
N THR A 12 38.80 -14.12 -14.44
CA THR A 12 39.33 -13.33 -13.32
C THR A 12 39.66 -11.89 -13.68
N GLU A 13 39.85 -11.60 -14.97
CA GLU A 13 40.23 -10.29 -15.49
C GLU A 13 39.04 -9.30 -15.51
N ASN A 14 37.80 -9.78 -15.45
CA ASN A 14 36.59 -8.94 -15.51
C ASN A 14 35.96 -8.72 -14.12
N SER A 15 36.71 -8.09 -13.22
CA SER A 15 36.31 -7.84 -11.83
C SER A 15 35.02 -7.00 -11.71
N ALA A 16 34.81 -6.05 -12.62
CA ALA A 16 33.61 -5.20 -12.65
C ALA A 16 32.35 -6.02 -12.98
N ALA A 17 32.40 -6.93 -13.96
CA ALA A 17 31.27 -7.78 -14.28
C ALA A 17 30.93 -8.75 -13.15
N ARG A 18 31.95 -9.36 -12.54
CA ARG A 18 31.76 -10.25 -11.37
C ARG A 18 31.02 -9.55 -10.24
N MET A 19 31.45 -8.34 -9.87
CA MET A 19 30.79 -7.59 -8.80
C MET A 19 29.35 -7.21 -9.15
N ARG A 20 29.08 -6.85 -10.41
CA ARG A 20 27.73 -6.48 -10.85
C ARG A 20 26.76 -7.67 -10.76
N ILE A 21 27.16 -8.82 -11.32
CA ILE A 21 26.34 -10.05 -11.35
C ILE A 21 26.14 -10.58 -9.93
N TRP A 22 27.19 -10.59 -9.11
CA TRP A 22 27.07 -10.97 -7.70
C TRP A 22 26.09 -10.07 -6.93
N ARG A 23 26.14 -8.74 -7.14
CA ARG A 23 25.19 -7.81 -6.52
C ARG A 23 23.75 -8.04 -7.00
N ALA A 24 23.56 -8.30 -8.28
CA ALA A 24 22.23 -8.58 -8.85
C ALA A 24 21.62 -9.87 -8.28
N LEU A 25 22.40 -10.97 -8.24
CA LEU A 25 21.97 -12.25 -7.63
C LEU A 25 21.69 -12.11 -6.13
N LYS A 26 22.53 -11.35 -5.42
CA LYS A 26 22.29 -11.06 -4.00
C LYS A 26 21.01 -10.24 -3.81
N ALA A 27 20.79 -9.23 -4.65
CA ALA A 27 19.61 -8.37 -4.58
C ALA A 27 18.31 -9.09 -4.97
N SER A 28 18.38 -10.18 -5.75
CA SER A 28 17.22 -10.99 -6.11
C SER A 28 16.86 -12.06 -5.06
N GLY A 29 17.60 -12.15 -3.95
CA GLY A 29 17.38 -13.16 -2.93
C GLY A 29 17.94 -14.55 -3.24
N ALA A 30 18.74 -14.71 -4.31
CA ALA A 30 19.31 -16.00 -4.66
C ALA A 30 20.22 -16.52 -3.53
N ALA A 31 20.00 -17.78 -3.13
CA ALA A 31 20.83 -18.44 -2.14
C ALA A 31 22.16 -18.87 -2.77
N VAL A 32 23.26 -18.80 -2.01
CA VAL A 32 24.58 -19.22 -2.47
C VAL A 32 24.88 -20.61 -1.91
N LEU A 33 24.95 -21.62 -2.77
CA LEU A 33 25.36 -22.97 -2.37
C LEU A 33 26.89 -23.08 -2.27
N ARG A 34 27.59 -22.43 -3.20
CA ARG A 34 29.05 -22.29 -3.23
C ARG A 34 29.42 -21.19 -4.23
N ASP A 35 30.72 -20.86 -4.31
CA ASP A 35 31.19 -19.90 -5.32
C ASP A 35 30.79 -20.34 -6.73
N GLY A 36 30.15 -19.43 -7.46
CA GLY A 36 29.60 -19.67 -8.80
C GLY A 36 28.33 -20.51 -8.86
N VAL A 37 27.71 -20.90 -7.74
CA VAL A 37 26.49 -21.73 -7.75
C VAL A 37 25.41 -21.10 -6.88
N TYR A 38 24.30 -20.73 -7.53
CA TYR A 38 23.19 -20.02 -6.93
C TYR A 38 21.90 -20.81 -7.08
N LEU A 39 21.03 -20.68 -6.10
CA LEU A 39 19.77 -21.43 -6.00
C LEU A 39 18.60 -20.48 -5.80
N MET A 40 17.48 -20.74 -6.49
CA MET A 40 16.20 -20.07 -6.27
C MET A 40 15.05 -21.09 -6.36
N PRO A 41 13.88 -20.83 -5.74
CA PRO A 41 12.69 -21.62 -5.96
C PRO A 41 12.23 -21.60 -7.42
N GLU A 42 11.59 -22.66 -7.90
CA GLU A 42 10.99 -22.68 -9.23
C GLU A 42 9.75 -21.77 -9.26
N THR A 43 9.95 -20.54 -9.72
CA THR A 43 8.90 -19.60 -10.10
C THR A 43 9.29 -18.92 -11.41
N GLU A 44 8.30 -18.40 -12.15
CA GLU A 44 8.56 -17.70 -13.41
C GLU A 44 9.50 -16.50 -13.22
N SER A 45 9.28 -15.69 -12.19
CA SER A 45 10.12 -14.53 -11.87
C SER A 45 11.57 -14.93 -11.52
N CYS A 46 11.74 -15.99 -10.73
CA CYS A 46 13.07 -16.52 -10.40
C CYS A 46 13.79 -17.01 -11.66
N ARG A 47 13.09 -17.72 -12.55
CA ARG A 47 13.68 -18.19 -13.81
C ARG A 47 14.11 -17.03 -14.70
N MET A 48 13.23 -16.05 -14.93
CA MET A 48 13.57 -14.84 -15.70
C MET A 48 14.80 -14.13 -15.13
N THR A 49 14.89 -14.04 -13.80
CA THR A 49 16.05 -13.45 -13.12
C THR A 49 17.33 -14.21 -13.40
N LEU A 50 17.33 -15.54 -13.20
CA LEU A 50 18.52 -16.37 -13.42
C LEU A 50 18.94 -16.40 -14.88
N ASP A 51 17.99 -16.45 -15.83
CA ASP A 51 18.27 -16.43 -17.27
C ASP A 51 18.85 -15.09 -17.71
N ALA A 52 18.39 -13.97 -17.14
CA ALA A 52 18.99 -12.66 -17.37
C ALA A 52 20.45 -12.62 -16.85
N GLN A 53 20.70 -13.14 -15.63
CA GLN A 53 22.06 -13.19 -15.09
C GLN A 53 22.97 -14.14 -15.88
N ALA A 54 22.45 -15.26 -16.38
CA ALA A 54 23.19 -16.17 -17.25
C ALA A 54 23.59 -15.49 -18.56
N THR A 55 22.69 -14.70 -19.15
CA THR A 55 22.97 -13.89 -20.35
C THR A 55 24.09 -12.88 -20.08
N ASP A 56 23.99 -12.11 -18.98
CA ASP A 56 25.02 -11.14 -18.58
C ASP A 56 26.40 -11.79 -18.34
N VAL A 57 26.42 -13.02 -17.80
CA VAL A 57 27.66 -13.79 -17.63
C VAL A 57 28.28 -14.16 -18.97
N CYS A 58 27.48 -14.68 -19.91
CA CYS A 58 27.93 -15.07 -21.24
C CYS A 58 28.46 -13.87 -22.03
N ASP A 59 27.76 -12.73 -21.99
CA ASP A 59 28.17 -11.49 -22.64
C ASP A 59 29.49 -10.93 -22.08
N ALA A 60 29.76 -11.19 -20.79
CA ALA A 60 31.01 -10.85 -20.14
C ALA A 60 32.18 -11.82 -20.44
N GLY A 61 31.97 -12.80 -21.34
CA GLY A 61 32.95 -13.82 -21.70
C GLY A 61 33.06 -14.98 -20.71
N GLY A 62 32.05 -15.16 -19.86
CA GLY A 62 31.93 -16.29 -18.94
C GLY A 62 31.12 -17.45 -19.50
N MET A 63 30.81 -18.41 -18.64
CA MET A 63 29.91 -19.53 -18.91
C MET A 63 28.85 -19.57 -17.82
N ALA A 64 27.58 -19.71 -18.21
CA ALA A 64 26.47 -19.88 -17.30
C ALA A 64 25.50 -20.96 -17.78
N LEU A 65 24.89 -21.69 -16.84
CA LEU A 65 23.87 -22.70 -17.07
C LEU A 65 22.77 -22.53 -16.02
N VAL A 66 21.52 -22.45 -16.46
CA VAL A 66 20.35 -22.46 -15.57
C VAL A 66 19.64 -23.80 -15.72
N LEU A 67 19.61 -24.57 -14.66
CA LEU A 67 19.12 -25.95 -14.64
C LEU A 67 17.96 -26.07 -13.66
N ASP A 68 16.99 -26.91 -14.00
CA ASP A 68 15.99 -27.34 -13.03
C ASP A 68 16.63 -28.39 -12.12
N THR A 69 16.35 -28.30 -10.83
CA THR A 69 16.94 -29.18 -9.83
C THR A 69 15.91 -29.57 -8.77
N GLU A 70 16.14 -30.74 -8.16
CA GLU A 70 15.35 -31.24 -7.05
C GLU A 70 16.21 -31.24 -5.79
N GLU A 71 15.56 -30.98 -4.66
CA GLU A 71 16.21 -31.01 -3.35
C GLU A 71 16.69 -32.43 -3.03
N PRO A 72 18.00 -32.64 -2.72
CA PRO A 72 18.50 -33.95 -2.34
C PRO A 72 17.90 -34.44 -1.04
N GLU A 73 17.70 -35.75 -0.90
CA GLU A 73 17.21 -36.36 0.35
C GLU A 73 18.06 -35.94 1.56
N GLY A 74 17.39 -35.46 2.62
CA GLY A 74 18.04 -34.98 3.85
C GLY A 74 18.58 -33.55 3.80
N SER A 75 18.42 -32.83 2.68
CA SER A 75 18.70 -31.40 2.59
C SER A 75 17.48 -30.57 3.03
N CYS A 76 17.70 -29.29 3.34
CA CYS A 76 16.63 -28.31 3.58
C CYS A 76 17.03 -26.96 2.97
N PHE A 77 16.91 -26.85 1.65
CA PHE A 77 17.19 -25.64 0.88
C PHE A 77 16.31 -24.47 1.29
N ALA A 78 15.09 -24.71 1.80
CA ALA A 78 14.23 -23.67 2.35
C ALA A 78 14.95 -22.81 3.43
N ASN A 79 15.80 -23.42 4.27
CA ASN A 79 16.55 -22.71 5.30
C ASN A 79 17.56 -21.69 4.74
N LEU A 80 18.00 -21.86 3.48
CA LEU A 80 18.91 -20.90 2.83
C LEU A 80 18.22 -19.58 2.47
N PHE A 81 16.89 -19.56 2.52
CA PHE A 81 16.05 -18.40 2.24
C PHE A 81 15.42 -17.84 3.52
N ASP A 82 15.84 -18.29 4.72
CA ASP A 82 15.34 -17.75 5.97
C ASP A 82 15.77 -16.28 6.14
N ARG A 83 14.79 -15.39 6.21
CA ARG A 83 14.94 -13.94 6.39
C ARG A 83 14.58 -13.48 7.80
N SER A 84 14.40 -14.40 8.76
CA SER A 84 13.96 -14.07 10.12
C SER A 84 14.87 -13.05 10.81
N GLU A 85 16.19 -13.13 10.61
CA GLU A 85 17.14 -12.14 11.13
C GLU A 85 16.99 -10.76 10.48
N ASP A 86 16.75 -10.71 9.16
CA ASP A 86 16.54 -9.46 8.43
C ASP A 86 15.28 -8.73 8.94
N TYR A 87 14.19 -9.46 9.15
CA TYR A 87 12.97 -8.91 9.76
C TYR A 87 13.16 -8.56 11.23
N ALA A 88 13.97 -9.31 11.99
CA ALA A 88 14.29 -8.96 13.38
C ALA A 88 15.03 -7.62 13.49
N VAL A 89 15.95 -7.33 12.56
CA VAL A 89 16.59 -6.00 12.47
C VAL A 89 15.55 -4.92 12.21
N LEU A 90 14.64 -5.14 11.27
CA LEU A 90 13.58 -4.18 10.96
C LEU A 90 12.66 -3.95 12.17
N LEU A 91 12.26 -5.00 12.89
CA LEU A 91 11.45 -4.93 14.10
C LEU A 91 12.10 -4.09 15.20
N VAL A 92 13.42 -4.18 15.37
CA VAL A 92 14.16 -3.34 16.32
C VAL A 92 14.09 -1.86 15.92
N GLU A 93 14.20 -1.55 14.63
CA GLU A 93 14.07 -0.16 14.14
C GLU A 93 12.63 0.38 14.31
N ILE A 94 11.62 -0.43 13.99
CA ILE A 94 10.20 -0.10 14.18
C ILE A 94 9.91 0.18 15.66
N SER A 95 10.33 -0.73 16.55
CA SER A 95 10.12 -0.59 18.00
C SER A 95 10.79 0.67 18.56
N ARG A 96 11.99 0.99 18.06
CA ARG A 96 12.69 2.23 18.43
C ARG A 96 11.92 3.47 17.97
N ALA A 97 11.39 3.47 16.75
CA ALA A 97 10.60 4.57 16.22
C ALA A 97 9.30 4.76 17.01
N GLN A 98 8.61 3.66 17.35
CA GLN A 98 7.42 3.68 18.21
C GLN A 98 7.73 4.28 19.59
N GLY A 99 8.79 3.81 20.26
CA GLY A 99 9.17 4.32 21.58
C GLY A 99 9.64 5.78 21.61
N ALA A 100 10.10 6.30 20.47
CA ALA A 100 10.52 7.69 20.32
C ALA A 100 9.40 8.62 19.84
N LEU A 101 8.24 8.10 19.45
CA LEU A 101 7.16 8.87 18.84
C LEU A 101 6.56 9.89 19.81
N THR A 102 6.50 11.14 19.39
CA THR A 102 5.87 12.26 20.11
C THR A 102 5.20 13.21 19.12
N GLY A 103 4.27 14.04 19.61
CA GLY A 103 3.63 15.09 18.80
C GLY A 103 4.61 16.03 18.07
N ARG A 104 5.82 16.24 18.60
CA ARG A 104 6.81 17.17 18.04
C ARG A 104 7.67 16.57 16.93
N ASN A 105 7.85 15.24 16.91
CA ASN A 105 8.73 14.55 15.95
C ASN A 105 7.97 13.64 14.98
N VAL A 106 6.64 13.72 14.97
CA VAL A 106 5.78 12.87 14.13
C VAL A 106 6.11 12.99 12.63
N GLN A 107 6.47 14.18 12.15
CA GLN A 107 6.86 14.42 10.75
C GLN A 107 8.20 13.74 10.39
N GLU A 108 9.16 13.72 11.32
CA GLU A 108 10.41 12.99 11.16
C GLU A 108 10.17 11.48 11.21
N THR A 109 9.30 11.06 12.12
CA THR A 109 8.90 9.65 12.28
C THR A 109 8.19 9.13 11.03
N LEU A 110 7.31 9.93 10.40
CA LEU A 110 6.69 9.57 9.11
C LEU A 110 7.72 9.35 7.99
N ARG A 111 8.80 10.14 7.93
CA ARG A 111 9.88 9.92 6.94
C ARG A 111 10.60 8.61 7.22
N LEU A 112 10.83 8.29 8.49
CA LEU A 112 11.41 7.01 8.90
C LEU A 112 10.47 5.84 8.56
N VAL A 113 9.17 5.97 8.83
CA VAL A 113 8.14 4.97 8.49
C VAL A 113 8.14 4.66 6.99
N ARG A 114 8.13 5.68 6.12
CA ARG A 114 8.23 5.47 4.66
C ARG A 114 9.50 4.70 4.28
N LYS A 115 10.62 4.97 4.95
CA LYS A 115 11.88 4.24 4.73
C LYS A 115 11.77 2.78 5.21
N LEU A 116 11.21 2.54 6.40
CA LEU A 116 10.99 1.21 6.96
C LEU A 116 10.04 0.39 6.09
N ARG A 117 8.96 0.98 5.58
CA ARG A 117 8.03 0.35 4.62
C ARG A 117 8.72 -0.05 3.33
N LYS A 118 9.55 0.83 2.76
CA LYS A 118 10.36 0.49 1.59
C LYS A 118 11.32 -0.67 1.86
N SER A 119 11.96 -0.68 3.02
CA SER A 119 12.84 -1.79 3.45
C SER A 119 12.07 -3.09 3.65
N PHE A 120 10.88 -3.04 4.26
CA PHE A 120 9.99 -4.19 4.42
C PHE A 120 9.60 -4.78 3.06
N THR A 121 9.09 -3.95 2.15
CA THR A 121 8.69 -4.39 0.80
C THR A 121 9.87 -5.03 0.06
N GLY A 122 11.05 -4.41 0.12
CA GLY A 122 12.24 -4.99 -0.51
C GLY A 122 12.68 -6.33 0.08
N LEU A 123 12.44 -6.58 1.37
CA LEU A 123 12.66 -7.90 1.98
C LEU A 123 11.57 -8.89 1.56
N ALA A 124 10.31 -8.47 1.57
CA ALA A 124 9.17 -9.29 1.19
C ALA A 124 9.24 -9.75 -0.28
N ASP A 125 9.74 -8.88 -1.19
CA ASP A 125 9.92 -9.20 -2.61
C ASP A 125 10.90 -10.36 -2.85
N ILE A 126 11.84 -10.58 -1.92
CA ILE A 126 12.85 -11.65 -1.99
C ILE A 126 12.65 -12.74 -0.93
N ASP A 127 11.52 -12.73 -0.25
CA ASP A 127 11.12 -13.71 0.76
C ASP A 127 10.22 -14.75 0.10
N PHE A 128 10.83 -15.84 -0.37
CA PHE A 128 10.10 -16.90 -1.05
C PHE A 128 9.32 -17.81 -0.09
N PHE A 129 9.53 -17.68 1.22
CA PHE A 129 8.94 -18.54 2.25
C PHE A 129 8.42 -17.68 3.42
N PRO A 130 7.40 -16.86 3.17
CA PRO A 130 6.90 -15.92 4.16
C PRO A 130 6.43 -16.63 5.43
N GLY A 131 6.90 -16.14 6.58
CA GLY A 131 6.70 -16.77 7.89
C GLY A 131 6.13 -15.84 8.97
N GLU A 132 6.25 -16.24 10.23
CA GLU A 132 5.83 -15.41 11.37
C GLU A 132 6.65 -14.12 11.50
N ALA A 133 7.96 -14.16 11.22
CA ALA A 133 8.83 -12.99 11.31
C ALA A 133 8.36 -11.85 10.37
N GLN A 134 8.02 -12.19 9.12
CA GLN A 134 7.46 -11.22 8.17
C GLN A 134 6.13 -10.63 8.68
N ARG A 135 5.20 -11.49 9.13
CA ARG A 135 3.88 -11.04 9.64
C ARG A 135 4.03 -10.14 10.87
N GLN A 136 4.93 -10.45 11.78
CA GLN A 136 5.22 -9.61 12.95
C GLN A 136 5.77 -8.25 12.52
N ALA A 137 6.71 -8.23 11.58
CA ALA A 137 7.28 -6.99 11.07
C ALA A 137 6.25 -6.10 10.37
N ASP A 138 5.37 -6.68 9.55
CA ASP A 138 4.29 -5.95 8.88
C ASP A 138 3.30 -5.36 9.89
N ASN A 139 2.81 -6.18 10.84
CA ASN A 139 1.88 -5.72 11.87
C ASN A 139 2.47 -4.58 12.71
N ALA A 140 3.72 -4.72 13.17
CA ALA A 140 4.39 -3.67 13.95
C ALA A 140 4.55 -2.37 13.14
N LEU A 141 4.81 -2.48 11.84
CA LEU A 141 4.94 -1.33 10.96
C LEU A 141 3.58 -0.63 10.72
N GLN A 142 2.51 -1.40 10.52
CA GLN A 142 1.14 -0.87 10.43
C GLN A 142 0.72 -0.16 11.73
N GLU A 143 1.04 -0.74 12.89
CA GLU A 143 0.78 -0.11 14.19
C GLU A 143 1.52 1.23 14.34
N LEU A 144 2.77 1.31 13.88
CA LEU A 144 3.53 2.57 13.90
C LEU A 144 2.94 3.62 12.94
N GLU A 145 2.51 3.21 11.74
CA GLU A 145 1.82 4.08 10.78
C GLU A 145 0.56 4.68 11.38
N LEU A 146 -0.29 3.85 11.97
CA LEU A 146 -1.50 4.27 12.69
C LEU A 146 -1.18 5.21 13.86
N ALA A 147 -0.14 4.92 14.64
CA ALA A 147 0.28 5.77 15.75
C ALA A 147 0.74 7.17 15.26
N CYS A 148 1.40 7.25 14.10
CA CYS A 148 1.81 8.52 13.50
C CYS A 148 0.61 9.33 13.02
N SER A 149 -0.39 8.71 12.37
CA SER A 149 -1.62 9.39 11.95
C SER A 149 -2.36 9.97 13.17
N ARG A 150 -2.60 9.17 14.22
CA ARG A 150 -3.22 9.62 15.48
C ARG A 150 -2.50 10.79 16.14
N THR A 151 -1.17 10.81 16.04
CA THR A 151 -0.34 11.86 16.64
C THR A 151 -0.36 13.17 15.83
N LEU A 152 -0.51 13.09 14.50
CA LEU A 152 -0.63 14.24 13.59
C LEU A 152 -2.01 14.90 13.64
N SER A 153 -3.02 14.07 13.86
CA SER A 153 -4.42 14.46 13.86
C SER A 153 -5.06 13.95 15.16
N PRO A 154 -4.87 14.62 16.30
CA PRO A 154 -5.51 14.22 17.57
C PRO A 154 -7.04 14.21 17.51
N ASP A 155 -7.62 14.82 16.47
CA ASP A 155 -9.06 14.88 16.20
C ASP A 155 -9.51 13.89 15.09
N GLU A 156 -8.64 12.99 14.60
CA GLU A 156 -9.05 11.91 13.70
C GLU A 156 -9.95 10.88 14.40
N PRO A 157 -11.03 10.42 13.76
CA PRO A 157 -11.99 9.55 14.39
C PRO A 157 -11.34 8.26 14.91
N HIS A 158 -11.68 7.90 16.13
CA HIS A 158 -11.32 6.62 16.72
C HIS A 158 -12.14 5.51 16.03
N MET A 159 -11.47 4.43 15.63
CA MET A 159 -12.13 3.25 15.06
C MET A 159 -13.22 2.75 16.02
N VAL A 160 -14.46 2.71 15.53
CA VAL A 160 -15.58 2.12 16.27
C VAL A 160 -15.74 0.67 15.80
N THR A 161 -15.67 -0.28 16.72
CA THR A 161 -16.01 -1.68 16.42
C THR A 161 -17.53 -1.81 16.26
N GLY A 162 -18.01 -2.31 15.12
CA GLY A 162 -19.45 -2.42 14.90
C GLY A 162 -19.84 -2.96 13.53
N ALA A 163 -21.10 -3.40 13.40
CA ALA A 163 -21.66 -3.80 12.11
C ALA A 163 -21.99 -2.56 11.28
N ILE A 164 -21.58 -2.54 10.01
CA ILE A 164 -21.94 -1.47 9.07
C ILE A 164 -23.40 -1.68 8.62
N PRO A 165 -24.32 -0.75 8.88
CA PRO A 165 -25.72 -0.90 8.51
C PRO A 165 -25.92 -0.75 7.00
N MET A 166 -26.78 -1.58 6.41
CA MET A 166 -27.22 -1.40 5.03
C MET A 166 -28.34 -0.36 4.97
N LEU A 167 -28.12 0.71 4.19
CA LEU A 167 -28.94 1.90 4.09
C LEU A 167 -29.47 2.08 2.67
N ARG A 168 -30.58 2.82 2.52
CA ARG A 168 -31.16 3.14 1.21
C ARG A 168 -30.78 4.53 0.79
N ILE A 169 -30.24 4.66 -0.42
CA ILE A 169 -29.89 5.95 -1.03
C ILE A 169 -31.08 6.92 -1.05
N SER A 170 -32.30 6.42 -1.25
CA SER A 170 -33.54 7.23 -1.25
C SER A 170 -33.77 8.04 0.01
N ASP A 171 -33.23 7.60 1.15
CA ASP A 171 -33.49 8.20 2.46
C ASP A 171 -32.52 9.36 2.74
N TYR A 172 -31.52 9.55 1.87
CA TYR A 172 -30.40 10.47 2.04
C TYR A 172 -30.37 11.59 0.98
N GLN A 173 -31.51 11.89 0.33
CA GLN A 173 -31.58 12.93 -0.70
C GLN A 173 -31.75 14.35 -0.12
N GLN A 174 -31.13 15.35 -0.77
CA GLN A 174 -31.22 16.78 -0.44
C GLN A 174 -30.85 17.06 1.03
N ARG A 175 -29.84 16.37 1.53
CA ARG A 175 -29.38 16.47 2.91
C ARG A 175 -28.24 17.47 3.03
N VAL A 176 -28.09 17.95 4.27
CA VAL A 176 -26.89 18.65 4.69
C VAL A 176 -25.94 17.62 5.29
N TRP A 177 -24.72 17.56 4.77
CA TRP A 177 -23.65 16.71 5.25
C TRP A 177 -22.55 17.58 5.84
N ALA A 178 -21.89 17.12 6.89
CA ALA A 178 -20.87 17.91 7.57
C ALA A 178 -19.62 17.09 7.83
N THR A 179 -18.45 17.71 7.68
CA THR A 179 -17.16 17.15 8.09
C THR A 179 -16.18 18.27 8.44
N ARG A 180 -15.00 17.93 8.94
CA ARG A 180 -13.98 18.92 9.34
C ARG A 180 -13.40 19.65 8.12
N ARG A 181 -13.16 20.95 8.30
CA ARG A 181 -12.45 21.78 7.32
C ARG A 181 -11.01 21.32 7.07
N ARG A 182 -10.40 21.82 6.00
CA ARG A 182 -9.08 21.40 5.48
C ARG A 182 -9.01 19.89 5.23
N PRO A 183 -9.94 19.33 4.42
CA PRO A 183 -10.07 17.91 4.22
C PRO A 183 -8.81 17.29 3.61
N TRP A 184 -8.55 16.05 4.00
CA TRP A 184 -7.59 15.18 3.32
C TRP A 184 -8.33 14.16 2.44
N VAL A 185 -7.62 13.17 1.93
CA VAL A 185 -8.09 12.27 0.88
C VAL A 185 -9.41 11.57 1.22
N ASP A 186 -9.59 11.02 2.43
CA ASP A 186 -10.83 10.31 2.78
C ASP A 186 -12.05 11.25 2.80
N ARG A 187 -11.94 12.43 3.41
CA ARG A 187 -13.02 13.46 3.39
C ARG A 187 -13.35 13.94 1.99
N LEU A 188 -12.34 14.18 1.16
CA LEU A 188 -12.53 14.61 -0.23
C LEU A 188 -13.23 13.51 -1.03
N ALA A 189 -12.79 12.26 -0.89
CA ALA A 189 -13.39 11.13 -1.56
C ALA A 189 -14.82 10.87 -1.07
N CYS A 190 -15.09 10.97 0.24
CA CYS A 190 -16.42 10.86 0.81
C CYS A 190 -17.35 11.94 0.24
N ALA A 191 -16.93 13.21 0.24
CA ALA A 191 -17.75 14.30 -0.29
C ALA A 191 -18.02 14.15 -1.80
N TRP A 192 -17.04 13.69 -2.57
CA TRP A 192 -17.23 13.33 -3.99
C TRP A 192 -18.22 12.17 -4.15
N LEU A 193 -18.06 11.07 -3.40
CA LEU A 193 -18.93 9.90 -3.43
C LEU A 193 -20.37 10.27 -3.09
N ILE A 194 -20.55 11.07 -2.04
CA ILE A 194 -21.86 11.59 -1.61
C ILE A 194 -22.50 12.35 -2.76
N ARG A 195 -21.84 13.37 -3.32
CA ARG A 195 -22.40 14.17 -4.42
C ARG A 195 -22.61 13.39 -5.72
N ARG A 196 -21.89 12.28 -5.92
CA ARG A 196 -21.93 11.55 -7.19
C ARG A 196 -22.92 10.39 -7.20
N PHE A 197 -23.04 9.67 -6.08
CA PHE A 197 -23.77 8.39 -6.01
C PHE A 197 -24.87 8.35 -4.96
N ILE A 198 -24.77 9.16 -3.90
CA ILE A 198 -25.70 9.08 -2.76
C ILE A 198 -26.70 10.22 -2.82
N ASP A 199 -26.24 11.47 -2.85
CA ASP A 199 -27.08 12.67 -2.81
C ASP A 199 -26.54 13.73 -3.77
N PRO A 200 -27.01 13.74 -5.04
CA PRO A 200 -26.57 14.70 -6.05
C PRO A 200 -26.85 16.17 -5.72
N GLN A 201 -27.69 16.43 -4.72
CA GLN A 201 -28.04 17.78 -4.26
C GLN A 201 -27.50 18.05 -2.84
N ALA A 202 -26.55 17.24 -2.36
CA ALA A 202 -25.94 17.39 -1.04
C ALA A 202 -25.30 18.77 -0.86
N THR A 203 -25.61 19.41 0.27
CA THR A 203 -24.85 20.56 0.75
C THR A 203 -23.80 20.08 1.74
N ILE A 204 -22.53 20.38 1.49
CA ILE A 204 -21.42 20.02 2.39
C ILE A 204 -21.06 21.23 3.26
N ILE A 205 -20.99 21.02 4.58
CA ILE A 205 -20.53 22.01 5.55
C ILE A 205 -19.16 21.58 6.06
N TRP A 206 -18.20 22.50 5.97
CA TRP A 206 -16.84 22.34 6.48
C TRP A 206 -16.73 22.97 7.87
N LEU A 207 -16.63 22.15 8.91
CA LEU A 207 -16.66 22.55 10.30
C LEU A 207 -15.28 22.95 10.81
N ASP A 208 -15.20 24.08 11.53
CA ASP A 208 -14.06 24.43 12.38
C ASP A 208 -13.85 23.43 13.51
N ASN A 209 -14.95 23.03 14.16
CA ASN A 209 -14.99 22.10 15.27
C ASN A 209 -16.12 21.07 15.07
N PRO A 210 -15.86 19.75 15.15
CA PRO A 210 -16.88 18.71 15.07
C PRO A 210 -18.07 18.89 16.03
N ALA A 211 -17.83 19.45 17.23
CA ALA A 211 -18.88 19.71 18.21
C ALA A 211 -19.92 20.76 17.76
N GLU A 212 -19.61 21.53 16.71
CA GLU A 212 -20.48 22.54 16.12
C GLU A 212 -21.33 21.98 14.95
N CYS A 213 -21.29 20.66 14.71
CA CYS A 213 -22.11 20.02 13.68
C CYS A 213 -23.60 20.35 13.90
N PRO A 214 -24.30 20.96 12.92
CA PRO A 214 -25.70 21.36 13.08
C PRO A 214 -26.62 20.18 13.39
N ALA A 215 -27.60 20.40 14.27
CA ALA A 215 -28.63 19.41 14.55
C ALA A 215 -29.40 19.06 13.25
N GLY A 216 -29.30 17.80 12.81
CA GLY A 216 -29.92 17.30 11.59
C GLY A 216 -28.99 17.20 10.38
N ALA A 217 -27.77 17.75 10.45
CA ALA A 217 -26.73 17.45 9.47
C ALA A 217 -26.22 16.02 9.65
N ILE A 218 -25.83 15.38 8.55
CA ILE A 218 -25.26 14.03 8.53
C ILE A 218 -23.75 14.18 8.61
N GLY A 219 -23.20 13.91 9.79
CA GLY A 219 -21.76 13.98 10.02
C GLY A 219 -21.03 12.83 9.33
N PHE A 220 -19.86 13.09 8.76
CA PHE A 220 -18.95 12.05 8.30
C PHE A 220 -17.47 12.38 8.62
N ASP A 221 -16.68 11.33 8.89
CA ASP A 221 -15.23 11.37 9.11
C ASP A 221 -14.75 12.32 10.25
N PHE A 222 -15.39 12.18 11.40
CA PHE A 222 -14.95 12.70 12.70
C PHE A 222 -15.60 11.90 13.85
N ASP A 223 -15.08 12.05 15.06
CA ASP A 223 -15.60 11.33 16.23
C ASP A 223 -17.07 11.67 16.53
N GLY A 224 -17.91 10.64 16.62
CA GLY A 224 -19.35 10.81 16.85
C GLY A 224 -20.16 11.19 15.61
N ALA A 225 -19.53 11.23 14.42
CA ALA A 225 -20.22 11.36 13.15
C ALA A 225 -21.16 10.17 12.88
N THR A 226 -22.15 10.37 11.99
CA THR A 226 -23.03 9.29 11.53
C THR A 226 -22.25 8.23 10.75
N PHE A 227 -21.28 8.67 9.94
CA PHE A 227 -20.36 7.80 9.22
C PHE A 227 -18.93 8.08 9.67
N SER A 228 -18.20 7.05 10.06
CA SER A 228 -16.83 7.15 10.57
C SER A 228 -16.10 5.85 10.27
N HIS A 229 -14.83 5.73 10.62
CA HIS A 229 -14.05 4.51 10.47
C HIS A 229 -14.65 3.38 11.31
N VAL A 230 -14.84 2.22 10.67
CA VAL A 230 -15.38 1.02 11.32
C VAL A 230 -14.43 -0.15 11.05
N ASP A 231 -13.94 -0.77 12.13
CA ASP A 231 -12.90 -1.79 12.08
C ASP A 231 -11.70 -1.34 11.20
N ASN A 232 -11.35 -2.09 10.15
CA ASN A 232 -10.27 -1.76 9.21
C ASN A 232 -10.78 -1.00 7.97
N ARG A 233 -11.92 -0.32 8.03
CA ARG A 233 -12.46 0.44 6.89
C ARG A 233 -12.42 1.95 7.17
N VAL A 234 -11.87 2.71 6.22
CA VAL A 234 -11.96 4.19 6.24
C VAL A 234 -13.39 4.66 5.95
N THR A 235 -13.71 5.93 6.22
CA THR A 235 -15.10 6.41 6.10
C THR A 235 -15.64 6.22 4.69
N PHE A 236 -14.81 6.38 3.65
CA PHE A 236 -15.20 6.10 2.27
C PHE A 236 -15.66 4.65 2.07
N GLU A 237 -14.91 3.67 2.58
CA GLU A 237 -15.25 2.25 2.48
C GLU A 237 -16.50 1.90 3.31
N VAL A 238 -16.70 2.58 4.44
CA VAL A 238 -17.93 2.47 5.24
C VAL A 238 -19.14 2.99 4.47
N LEU A 239 -19.01 4.11 3.75
CA LEU A 239 -20.07 4.62 2.87
C LEU A 239 -20.36 3.65 1.71
N LEU A 240 -19.33 3.08 1.08
CA LEU A 240 -19.53 2.08 0.02
C LEU A 240 -20.34 0.88 0.51
N ALA A 241 -19.95 0.31 1.65
CA ALA A 241 -20.64 -0.81 2.27
C ALA A 241 -22.07 -0.45 2.69
N SER A 242 -22.25 0.71 3.32
CA SER A 242 -23.55 1.16 3.82
C SER A 242 -24.57 1.31 2.69
N PHE A 243 -24.15 1.83 1.54
CA PHE A 243 -25.03 2.11 0.41
C PHE A 243 -24.96 1.07 -0.72
N SER A 244 -24.27 -0.07 -0.49
CA SER A 244 -24.09 -1.14 -1.49
C SER A 244 -23.47 -0.65 -2.81
N LEU A 245 -22.42 0.18 -2.71
CA LEU A 245 -21.68 0.78 -3.83
C LEU A 245 -20.31 0.11 -4.08
N GLU A 246 -20.14 -1.15 -3.67
CA GLU A 246 -18.87 -1.89 -3.75
C GLU A 246 -18.57 -2.44 -5.16
N GLN A 247 -19.04 -1.78 -6.23
CA GLN A 247 -18.64 -2.13 -7.59
C GLN A 247 -17.14 -1.89 -7.81
N GLU A 248 -16.51 -2.70 -8.68
CA GLU A 248 -15.06 -2.79 -8.84
C GLU A 248 -14.34 -1.44 -8.93
N GLY A 249 -14.83 -0.51 -9.75
CA GLY A 249 -14.22 0.82 -9.90
C GLY A 249 -14.24 1.67 -8.63
N LEU A 250 -15.29 1.56 -7.81
CA LEU A 250 -15.38 2.25 -6.52
C LEU A 250 -14.57 1.51 -5.45
N SER A 251 -14.60 0.18 -5.44
CA SER A 251 -13.79 -0.63 -4.51
C SER A 251 -12.29 -0.39 -4.71
N ARG A 252 -11.82 -0.27 -5.96
CA ARG A 252 -10.42 0.07 -6.26
C ARG A 252 -10.06 1.50 -5.87
N THR A 253 -10.98 2.45 -6.05
CA THR A 253 -10.85 3.80 -5.48
C THR A 253 -10.73 3.74 -3.96
N GLY A 254 -11.50 2.87 -3.30
CA GLY A 254 -11.45 2.63 -1.87
C GLY A 254 -10.08 2.20 -1.38
N ILE A 255 -9.44 1.24 -2.07
CA ILE A 255 -8.07 0.80 -1.76
C ILE A 255 -7.07 1.96 -1.84
N LEU A 256 -7.18 2.82 -2.86
CA LEU A 256 -6.34 4.00 -2.99
C LEU A 256 -6.56 5.01 -1.86
N VAL A 257 -7.83 5.32 -1.56
CA VAL A 257 -8.20 6.26 -0.50
C VAL A 257 -7.71 5.73 0.85
N HIS A 258 -7.94 4.44 1.14
CA HIS A 258 -7.47 3.77 2.35
C HIS A 258 -5.96 3.91 2.51
N TYR A 259 -5.18 3.57 1.47
CA TYR A 259 -3.72 3.70 1.52
C TYR A 259 -3.26 5.13 1.78
N LEU A 260 -3.89 6.12 1.13
CA LEU A 260 -3.51 7.52 1.27
C LEU A 260 -3.94 8.16 2.60
N ASP A 261 -4.93 7.57 3.28
CA ASP A 261 -5.46 8.06 4.55
C ASP A 261 -4.78 7.40 5.76
N VAL A 262 -4.71 6.07 5.77
CA VAL A 262 -4.25 5.28 6.93
C VAL A 262 -3.06 4.34 6.63
N GLY A 263 -2.64 4.21 5.38
CA GLY A 263 -1.50 3.36 4.97
C GLY A 263 -1.88 1.94 4.54
N GLY A 264 -0.91 1.02 4.53
CA GLY A 264 -1.10 -0.38 4.06
C GLY A 264 -0.44 -0.69 2.71
N ALA A 265 -1.03 -1.61 1.94
CA ALA A 265 -0.49 -2.02 0.64
C ALA A 265 -0.62 -0.90 -0.40
N GLN A 266 0.50 -0.39 -0.90
CA GLN A 266 0.55 0.77 -1.78
C GLN A 266 0.07 0.46 -3.21
N PRO A 267 -0.98 1.14 -3.72
CA PRO A 267 -1.32 1.09 -5.14
C PRO A 267 -0.26 1.77 -6.01
N PRO A 268 0.00 1.29 -7.24
CA PRO A 268 1.01 1.86 -8.14
C PRO A 268 0.86 3.37 -8.37
N GLU A 269 -0.37 3.85 -8.49
CA GLU A 269 -0.73 5.23 -8.76
C GLU A 269 -0.65 6.15 -7.52
N ALA A 270 -0.50 5.60 -6.32
CA ALA A 270 -0.69 6.35 -5.07
C ALA A 270 0.23 7.56 -4.94
N ALA A 271 1.53 7.41 -5.24
CA ALA A 271 2.49 8.51 -5.11
C ALA A 271 2.16 9.71 -6.02
N GLY A 272 1.65 9.43 -7.23
CA GLY A 272 1.24 10.48 -8.17
C GLY A 272 -0.02 11.20 -7.69
N VAL A 273 -1.03 10.43 -7.27
CA VAL A 273 -2.30 11.00 -6.75
C VAL A 273 -2.06 11.80 -5.47
N GLU A 274 -1.27 11.28 -4.53
CA GLU A 274 -0.89 11.97 -3.28
C GLU A 274 -0.27 13.33 -3.59
N SER A 275 0.68 13.38 -4.53
CA SER A 275 1.37 14.62 -4.91
C SER A 275 0.42 15.67 -5.48
N ILE A 276 -0.53 15.24 -6.32
CA ILE A 276 -1.54 16.14 -6.89
C ILE A 276 -2.48 16.66 -5.80
N LEU A 277 -3.04 15.78 -4.97
CA LEU A 277 -3.97 16.17 -3.90
C LEU A 277 -3.30 17.07 -2.85
N ALA A 278 -2.04 16.81 -2.51
CA ALA A 278 -1.22 17.68 -1.66
C ALA A 278 -1.09 19.08 -2.28
N GLY A 279 -0.74 19.15 -3.57
CA GLY A 279 -0.63 20.41 -4.30
C GLY A 279 -1.95 21.20 -4.36
N LEU A 280 -3.07 20.51 -4.59
CA LEU A 280 -4.40 21.14 -4.56
C LEU A 280 -4.71 21.72 -3.19
N ARG A 281 -4.45 20.96 -2.12
CA ARG A 281 -4.69 21.41 -0.74
C ARG A 281 -3.85 22.62 -0.34
N GLU A 282 -2.64 22.76 -0.88
CA GLU A 282 -1.82 23.98 -0.69
C GLU A 282 -2.30 25.16 -1.56
N THR A 283 -2.88 24.86 -2.73
CA THR A 283 -3.35 25.89 -3.68
C THR A 283 -4.68 26.52 -3.24
N PHE A 284 -5.62 25.70 -2.76
CA PHE A 284 -6.97 26.15 -2.40
C PHE A 284 -7.11 26.26 -0.88
N THR A 285 -7.37 27.48 -0.39
CA THR A 285 -7.66 27.76 1.02
C THR A 285 -9.14 27.61 1.35
N ASP A 286 -10.02 27.69 0.36
CA ASP A 286 -11.45 27.42 0.46
C ASP A 286 -11.73 25.93 0.16
N ASP A 287 -12.38 25.25 1.11
CA ASP A 287 -12.54 23.79 1.04
C ASP A 287 -13.57 23.34 -0.02
N GLU A 288 -14.53 24.19 -0.36
CA GLU A 288 -15.49 23.90 -1.44
C GLU A 288 -14.80 24.00 -2.81
N GLN A 289 -13.93 24.98 -3.01
CA GLN A 289 -13.08 25.05 -4.20
C GLN A 289 -12.08 23.89 -4.27
N LEU A 290 -11.49 23.49 -3.13
CA LEU A 290 -10.63 22.32 -3.05
C LEU A 290 -11.37 21.05 -3.48
N LEU A 291 -12.58 20.81 -2.96
CA LEU A 291 -13.42 19.68 -3.34
C LEU A 291 -13.72 19.71 -4.85
N ASN A 292 -14.13 20.86 -5.39
CA ASN A 292 -14.42 21.00 -6.81
C ASN A 292 -13.19 20.72 -7.71
N ALA A 293 -11.99 21.08 -7.24
CA ALA A 293 -10.74 20.76 -7.94
C ALA A 293 -10.34 19.28 -7.84
N ALA A 294 -10.69 18.60 -6.74
CA ALA A 294 -10.39 17.19 -6.51
C ALA A 294 -11.37 16.25 -7.24
N CYS A 295 -12.65 16.63 -7.40
CA CYS A 295 -13.68 15.80 -8.05
C CYS A 295 -13.28 15.24 -9.43
N PRO A 296 -12.71 16.03 -10.37
CA PRO A 296 -12.27 15.49 -11.66
C PRO A 296 -11.19 14.41 -11.57
N ILE A 297 -10.37 14.43 -10.51
CA ILE A 297 -9.35 13.40 -10.28
C ILE A 297 -10.04 12.08 -9.94
N PHE A 298 -10.98 12.09 -8.98
CA PHE A 298 -11.74 10.90 -8.62
C PHE A 298 -12.59 10.37 -9.78
N ASP A 299 -13.23 11.26 -10.56
CA ASP A 299 -13.95 10.86 -11.77
C ASP A 299 -13.02 10.17 -12.79
N SER A 300 -11.81 10.69 -12.97
CA SER A 300 -10.83 10.12 -13.91
C SER A 300 -10.28 8.77 -13.43
N LEU A 301 -10.03 8.62 -12.13
CA LEU A 301 -9.60 7.36 -11.50
C LEU A 301 -10.70 6.31 -11.64
N LEU A 302 -11.95 6.64 -11.30
CA LEU A 302 -13.09 5.75 -11.44
C LEU A 302 -13.26 5.26 -12.88
N LEU A 303 -13.18 6.17 -13.87
CA LEU A 303 -13.25 5.80 -15.28
C LEU A 303 -12.12 4.86 -15.70
N THR A 304 -10.92 5.06 -15.18
CA THR A 304 -9.75 4.23 -15.48
C THR A 304 -9.93 2.83 -14.88
N TYR A 305 -10.30 2.73 -13.61
CA TYR A 305 -10.53 1.45 -12.93
C TYR A 305 -11.68 0.66 -13.54
N SER A 306 -12.75 1.34 -13.95
CA SER A 306 -13.90 0.69 -14.61
C SER A 306 -13.56 0.17 -16.01
N LYS A 307 -12.55 0.72 -16.69
CA LYS A 307 -12.11 0.23 -18.01
C LYS A 307 -11.20 -0.99 -17.91
N SER A 308 -10.30 -1.03 -16.92
CA SER A 308 -9.43 -2.21 -16.70
C SER A 308 -10.26 -3.46 -16.38
N ALA A 309 -11.36 -3.30 -15.65
CA ALA A 309 -12.34 -4.35 -15.38
C ALA A 309 -12.89 -5.00 -16.67
N SER A 310 -13.19 -4.16 -17.67
CA SER A 310 -13.80 -4.60 -18.94
C SER A 310 -12.82 -5.23 -19.94
N SER A 311 -11.50 -5.03 -19.74
CA SER A 311 -10.48 -5.60 -20.63
C SER A 311 -10.05 -7.01 -20.23
N ASP A 312 -10.20 -7.39 -18.96
CA ASP A 312 -9.86 -8.74 -18.47
C ASP A 312 -10.95 -9.79 -18.78
N ASP A 313 -12.12 -9.36 -19.26
CA ASP A 313 -13.26 -10.23 -19.60
C ASP A 313 -13.39 -10.54 -21.11
N LYS A 314 -12.35 -10.26 -21.90
CA LYS A 314 -12.27 -10.73 -23.29
C LYS A 314 -11.45 -12.01 -23.37
N PRO A 315 -12.06 -13.20 -23.57
CA PRO A 315 -11.30 -14.37 -23.95
C PRO A 315 -10.64 -14.10 -25.30
N GLY A 316 -9.32 -14.28 -25.35
CA GLY A 316 -8.53 -14.10 -26.56
C GLY A 316 -9.12 -14.90 -27.73
N HIS A 317 -9.30 -14.21 -28.86
CA HIS A 317 -9.48 -14.83 -30.17
C HIS A 317 -8.14 -14.90 -30.88
#